data_AF-A0A3N5EP58-F1
#
_entry.id   AF-A0A3N5EP58-F1
#
_cell.length_a   1.000
_cell.length_b   1.000
_cell.length_c   1.000
_cell.angle_alpha   90.00
_cell.angle_beta   90.00
_cell.angle_gamma   90.00
#
_symmetry.space_group_name_H-M   'P 1'
#
loop_
_entity.id
_entity.type
_entity.pdbx_description
1 polymer ?
#
loop_
_entity_poly.entity_id
_entity_poly.type
_entity_poly.pdbx_seq_one_letter_code
_entity_poly.pdbx_strand_id
1 'polypeptide(L)'
;MPAMPPIRLDAAATLPTDASRAALAGRAWLPAAGGPATIAIRDGEAFDVSIAFPTMRDLCETPDPAVALRAAGGVRLGALQALLDNTPPDVRDVTRPWLLAPCDLHAIKAAGVTFAVSMLERVIEERARGSADAANAIRGEVARLIGD
;
A
#
# COMPACT_ATOMS: atom_id res chain seq x y z
N MET A 1 -25.82 -0.27 16.59
CA MET A 1 -24.43 -0.79 16.70
C MET A 1 -23.66 0.19 17.55
N PRO A 2 -22.90 -0.26 18.57
CA PRO A 2 -22.04 0.67 19.31
C PRO A 2 -21.02 1.29 18.35
N ALA A 3 -20.75 2.59 18.53
CA ALA A 3 -19.70 3.27 17.78
C ALA A 3 -18.36 2.56 18.04
N MET A 4 -17.65 2.17 16.98
CA MET A 4 -16.30 1.63 17.14
C MET A 4 -15.41 2.73 17.69
N PRO A 5 -14.54 2.43 18.68
CA PRO A 5 -13.58 3.41 19.16
C PRO A 5 -12.67 3.83 18.00
N PRO A 6 -12.26 5.11 17.95
CA PRO A 6 -11.43 5.61 16.87
C PRO A 6 -10.10 4.86 16.84
N ILE A 7 -9.65 4.51 15.63
CA ILE A 7 -8.34 3.88 15.42
C ILE A 7 -7.26 4.86 15.87
N ARG A 8 -6.38 4.43 16.78
CA ARG A 8 -5.17 5.19 17.14
C ARG A 8 -4.00 4.66 16.31
N LEU A 9 -3.33 5.56 15.59
CA LEU A 9 -2.15 5.25 14.80
C LEU A 9 -0.92 5.82 15.50
N ASP A 10 0.19 5.08 15.49
CA ASP A 10 1.46 5.47 16.08
C ASP A 10 2.58 5.32 15.06
N ALA A 11 3.44 6.32 14.95
CA ALA A 11 4.52 6.35 13.98
C ALA A 11 5.50 5.20 14.19
N ALA A 12 5.81 4.83 15.45
CA ALA A 12 6.75 3.74 15.72
C ALA A 12 6.19 2.37 15.32
N ALA A 13 4.87 2.17 15.43
CA ALA A 13 4.19 0.96 14.94
C ALA A 13 3.89 0.98 13.43
N THR A 14 3.89 2.15 12.80
CA THR A 14 3.56 2.33 11.37
C THR A 14 4.80 2.22 10.48
N LEU A 15 5.94 2.72 10.94
CA LEU A 15 7.18 2.76 10.18
C LEU A 15 7.93 1.43 10.23
N PRO A 16 8.69 1.07 9.17
CA PRO A 16 9.53 -0.11 9.21
C PRO A 16 10.67 0.05 10.22
N THR A 17 11.21 -1.07 10.71
CA THR A 17 12.29 -1.06 11.72
C THR A 17 13.56 -0.35 11.26
N ASP A 18 13.78 -0.23 9.95
CA ASP A 18 14.91 0.44 9.31
C ASP A 18 14.53 1.82 8.74
N ALA A 19 13.48 2.46 9.25
CA ALA A 19 12.99 3.75 8.75
C ALA A 19 14.07 4.83 8.64
N SER A 20 15.07 4.85 9.53
CA SER A 20 16.18 5.83 9.51
C SER A 20 17.08 5.74 8.28
N ARG A 21 17.08 4.61 7.56
CA ARG A 21 17.84 4.41 6.32
C ARG A 21 16.95 4.18 5.09
N ALA A 22 15.64 4.01 5.28
CA ALA A 22 14.70 3.72 4.21
C ALA A 22 14.41 4.96 3.34
N ALA A 23 13.91 4.73 2.13
CA ALA A 23 13.27 5.74 1.30
C ALA A 23 11.75 5.54 1.42
N LEU A 24 11.09 6.39 2.20
CA LEU A 24 9.69 6.21 2.59
C LEU A 24 8.80 7.17 1.81
N ALA A 25 8.04 6.63 0.85
CA ALA A 25 7.06 7.37 0.07
C ALA A 25 5.63 7.08 0.54
N GLY A 26 4.75 8.05 0.37
CA GLY A 26 3.33 7.88 0.62
C GLY A 26 2.51 8.94 -0.10
N ARG A 27 1.24 9.04 0.27
CA ARG A 27 0.35 10.10 -0.21
C ARG A 27 -0.38 10.77 0.95
N ALA A 28 -0.63 12.07 0.82
CA ALA A 28 -1.49 12.81 1.73
C ALA A 28 -2.49 13.64 0.94
N TRP A 29 -3.66 13.88 1.53
CA TRP A 29 -4.53 14.95 1.07
C TRP A 29 -4.05 16.27 1.67
N LEU A 30 -3.89 17.30 0.85
CA LEU A 30 -3.47 18.63 1.26
C LEU A 30 -4.62 19.62 1.05
N PRO A 31 -5.30 20.09 2.13
CA PRO A 31 -6.40 21.03 2.01
C PRO A 31 -6.01 22.33 1.29
N ALA A 32 -4.79 22.83 1.52
CA ALA A 32 -4.27 24.03 0.87
C ALA A 32 -4.13 23.89 -0.65
N ALA A 33 -3.89 22.68 -1.16
CA ALA A 33 -3.82 22.39 -2.59
C ALA A 33 -5.16 21.89 -3.17
N GLY A 34 -6.15 21.60 -2.32
CA GLY A 34 -7.43 21.02 -2.73
C GLY A 34 -7.33 19.62 -3.33
N GLY A 35 -6.28 18.85 -2.99
CA GLY A 35 -5.99 17.60 -3.69
C GLY A 35 -4.96 16.70 -3.02
N PRO A 36 -4.72 15.51 -3.61
CA PRO A 36 -3.68 14.60 -3.15
C PRO A 36 -2.28 15.10 -3.54
N ALA A 37 -1.30 14.76 -2.71
CA ALA A 37 0.12 14.97 -2.97
C ALA A 37 0.91 13.71 -2.68
N THR A 38 1.95 13.46 -3.47
CA THR A 38 3.02 12.51 -3.15
C THR A 38 3.86 13.07 -2.03
N ILE A 39 4.16 12.27 -1.01
CA ILE A 39 4.96 12.69 0.14
C ILE A 39 6.17 11.81 0.36
N ALA A 40 7.25 12.39 0.89
CA ALA A 40 8.39 11.67 1.44
C ALA A 40 8.36 11.77 2.98
N ILE A 41 8.69 10.68 3.67
CA ILE A 41 8.90 10.67 5.13
C ILE A 41 10.39 10.59 5.43
N ARG A 42 10.89 11.54 6.22
CA ARG A 42 12.31 11.64 6.62
C ARG A 42 12.37 12.03 8.08
N ASP A 43 13.07 11.25 8.89
CA ASP A 43 13.28 11.54 10.32
C ASP A 43 11.99 11.86 11.11
N GLY A 44 10.90 11.16 10.78
CA GLY A 44 9.59 11.37 11.42
C GLY A 44 8.80 12.58 10.92
N GLU A 45 9.27 13.27 9.88
CA GLU A 45 8.63 14.42 9.25
C GLU A 45 8.13 14.08 7.84
N ALA A 46 6.99 14.64 7.45
CA ALA A 46 6.40 14.50 6.13
C ALA A 46 6.71 15.73 5.26
N PHE A 47 7.08 15.47 4.00
CA PHE A 47 7.39 16.48 3.00
C PHE A 47 6.56 16.25 1.75
N ASP A 48 5.91 17.30 1.26
CA ASP A 48 5.27 17.31 -0.05
C ASP A 48 6.34 17.36 -1.14
N VAL A 49 6.39 16.30 -1.97
CA VAL A 49 7.31 16.17 -3.10
C VAL A 49 6.57 16.20 -4.43
N SER A 50 5.30 16.63 -4.45
CA SER A 50 4.43 16.62 -5.63
C SER A 50 4.92 17.49 -6.79
N ILE A 51 5.76 18.50 -6.52
CA ILE A 51 6.43 19.29 -7.56
C ILE A 51 7.35 18.39 -8.41
N ALA A 52 8.06 17.45 -7.78
CA ALA A 52 8.94 16.52 -8.48
C ALA A 52 8.16 15.31 -9.01
N PHE A 53 7.20 14.81 -8.23
CA PHE A 53 6.43 13.60 -8.54
C PHE A 53 4.93 13.85 -8.32
N PRO A 54 4.20 14.32 -9.34
CA PRO A 54 2.76 14.60 -9.22
C PRO A 54 1.95 13.38 -8.76
N THR A 55 2.40 12.17 -9.10
CA THR A 55 1.81 10.91 -8.67
C THR A 55 2.87 9.94 -8.12
N MET A 56 2.44 8.98 -7.31
CA MET A 56 3.26 7.84 -6.88
C MET A 56 3.68 6.99 -8.08
N ARG A 57 2.86 6.90 -9.13
CA ARG A 57 3.26 6.27 -10.40
C ARG A 57 4.48 6.95 -11.00
N ASP A 58 4.49 8.29 -11.07
CA ASP A 58 5.63 9.04 -11.63
C ASP A 58 6.92 8.76 -10.85
N LEU A 59 6.83 8.65 -9.51
CA LEU A 59 7.96 8.25 -8.68
C LEU A 59 8.42 6.81 -8.96
N CYS A 60 7.48 5.85 -8.93
CA CYS A 60 7.77 4.43 -9.04
C CYS A 60 8.29 4.00 -10.42
N GLU A 61 7.98 4.75 -11.47
CA GLU A 61 8.43 4.49 -12.86
C GLU A 61 9.79 5.13 -13.17
N THR A 62 10.41 5.84 -12.21
CA THR A 62 11.79 6.30 -12.38
C THR A 62 12.78 5.12 -12.38
N PRO A 63 13.98 5.27 -13.00
CA PRO A 63 14.98 4.20 -13.02
C PRO A 63 15.43 3.72 -11.63
N ASP A 64 15.48 4.63 -10.66
CA ASP A 64 15.77 4.33 -9.25
C ASP A 64 14.87 5.19 -8.34
N PRO A 65 13.67 4.70 -7.98
CA PRO A 65 12.71 5.46 -7.18
C PRO A 65 13.21 5.82 -5.78
N ALA A 66 14.03 4.96 -5.17
CA ALA A 66 14.57 5.22 -3.85
C ALA A 66 15.57 6.37 -3.88
N VAL A 67 16.48 6.38 -4.86
CA VAL A 67 17.42 7.49 -5.06
C VAL A 67 16.67 8.77 -5.45
N ALA A 68 15.71 8.68 -6.38
CA ALA A 68 14.91 9.81 -6.82
C ALA A 68 14.13 10.47 -5.67
N LEU A 69 13.50 9.67 -4.81
CA LEU A 69 12.80 10.15 -3.63
C LEU A 69 13.73 10.83 -2.60
N ARG A 70 14.93 10.28 -2.39
CA ARG A 70 15.92 10.88 -1.47
C ARG A 70 16.42 12.22 -1.98
N ALA A 71 16.62 12.34 -3.29
CA ALA A 71 17.10 13.56 -3.93
C ALA A 71 16.03 14.65 -4.05
N ALA A 72 14.75 14.28 -4.08
CA ALA A 72 13.67 15.26 -4.20
C ALA A 72 13.64 16.21 -3.00
N GLY A 73 13.69 17.51 -3.27
CA GLY A 73 13.30 18.52 -2.29
C GLY A 73 11.82 18.36 -1.91
N GLY A 74 11.32 19.21 -1.02
CA GLY A 74 9.90 19.21 -0.70
C GLY A 74 9.51 20.27 0.31
N VAL A 75 8.23 20.57 0.36
CA VAL A 75 7.66 21.49 1.35
C VAL A 75 7.31 20.69 2.59
N ARG A 76 7.85 21.10 3.75
CA ARG A 76 7.56 20.44 5.02
C ARG A 76 6.08 20.58 5.37
N LEU A 77 5.41 19.46 5.61
CA LEU A 77 4.02 19.38 6.05
C LEU A 77 3.90 19.27 7.57
N GLY A 78 4.95 18.78 8.24
CA GLY A 78 5.03 18.61 9.68
C GLY A 78 5.30 17.15 10.08
N ALA A 79 5.19 16.87 11.39
CA ALA A 79 5.45 15.54 11.93
C ALA A 79 4.49 14.49 11.35
N LEU A 80 5.01 13.31 11.00
CA LEU A 80 4.22 12.16 10.53
C LEU A 80 3.12 11.81 11.54
N GLN A 81 3.43 11.87 12.84
CA GLN A 81 2.44 11.58 13.88
C GLN A 81 1.21 12.50 13.78
N ALA A 82 1.39 13.78 13.44
CA ALA A 82 0.26 14.71 13.29
C ALA A 82 -0.63 14.39 12.08
N LEU A 83 -0.06 13.80 11.02
CA LEU A 83 -0.82 13.30 9.86
C LEU A 83 -1.54 11.99 10.24
N LEU A 84 -0.86 11.09 10.96
CA LEU A 84 -1.45 9.83 11.46
C LEU A 84 -2.64 10.12 12.38
N ASP A 85 -2.51 11.05 13.33
CA ASP A 85 -3.58 11.45 14.25
C ASP A 85 -4.81 12.01 13.51
N ASN A 86 -4.61 12.66 12.36
CA ASN A 86 -5.70 13.22 11.54
C ASN A 86 -6.22 12.24 10.46
N THR A 87 -5.64 11.05 10.36
CA THR A 87 -6.01 10.07 9.33
C THR A 87 -7.32 9.34 9.59
N PRO A 88 -7.69 8.93 10.82
CA PRO A 88 -8.97 8.26 11.08
C PRO A 88 -10.17 9.14 10.66
N PRO A 89 -11.06 8.66 9.78
CA PRO A 89 -12.13 9.47 9.20
C PRO A 89 -13.15 9.97 10.23
N ASP A 90 -13.36 9.22 11.32
CA ASP A 90 -14.36 9.52 12.35
C ASP A 90 -14.02 10.78 13.18
N VAL A 91 -12.74 11.17 13.22
CA VAL A 91 -12.23 12.28 14.05
C VAL A 91 -11.38 13.28 13.26
N ARG A 92 -11.33 13.14 11.94
CA ARG A 92 -10.50 13.97 11.05
C ARG A 92 -10.97 15.42 10.99
N ASP A 93 -10.03 16.33 11.11
CA ASP A 93 -10.18 17.73 10.73
C ASP A 93 -9.85 17.91 9.24
N VAL A 94 -10.85 18.32 8.45
CA VAL A 94 -10.74 18.51 7.00
C VAL A 94 -9.87 19.70 6.60
N THR A 95 -9.51 20.57 7.54
CA THR A 95 -8.60 21.71 7.32
C THR A 95 -7.13 21.33 7.47
N ARG A 96 -6.84 20.13 7.97
CA ARG A 96 -5.50 19.61 8.19
C ARG A 96 -5.15 18.49 7.21
N PRO A 97 -3.86 18.25 6.87
CA PRO A 97 -3.46 17.10 6.07
C PRO A 97 -3.79 15.75 6.73
N TRP A 98 -4.02 14.72 5.91
CA TRP A 98 -4.17 13.33 6.36
C TRP A 98 -3.61 12.36 5.32
N LEU A 99 -3.24 11.14 5.74
CA LEU A 99 -2.69 10.13 4.84
C LEU A 99 -3.77 9.50 3.95
N LEU A 100 -3.39 9.26 2.70
CA LEU A 100 -4.17 8.50 1.73
C LEU A 100 -3.55 7.12 1.54
N ALA A 101 -4.27 6.23 0.83
CA ALA A 101 -3.66 5.01 0.33
C ALA A 101 -2.40 5.36 -0.49
N PRO A 102 -1.29 4.60 -0.34
CA PRO A 102 -0.03 4.91 -1.00
C PRO A 102 -0.08 4.66 -2.51
N CYS A 103 -1.07 3.93 -3.02
CA CYS A 103 -1.30 3.77 -4.45
C CYS A 103 -2.24 4.85 -5.01
N ASP A 104 -2.07 5.21 -6.28
CA ASP A 104 -2.96 6.09 -7.05
C ASP A 104 -3.40 5.46 -8.37
N LEU A 105 -2.60 5.61 -9.44
CA LEU A 105 -2.89 5.11 -10.78
C LEU A 105 -2.41 3.66 -10.97
N HIS A 106 -1.83 3.08 -9.92
CA HIS A 106 -1.36 1.70 -9.91
C HIS A 106 -2.54 0.72 -9.93
N ALA A 107 -2.42 -0.32 -10.76
CA ALA A 107 -3.38 -1.41 -10.77
C ALA A 107 -3.30 -2.18 -9.43
N ILE A 108 -4.41 -2.19 -8.69
CA ILE A 108 -4.54 -3.04 -7.50
C ILE A 108 -4.98 -4.43 -7.96
N LYS A 109 -4.03 -5.36 -8.01
CA LYS A 109 -4.34 -6.76 -8.28
C LYS A 109 -4.75 -7.44 -6.98
N ALA A 110 -6.03 -7.79 -6.85
CA ALA A 110 -6.50 -8.71 -5.82
C ALA A 110 -6.09 -10.15 -6.20
N ALA A 111 -4.79 -10.43 -6.16
CA ALA A 111 -4.30 -11.81 -6.21
C ALA A 111 -4.54 -12.46 -4.85
N GLY A 112 -5.80 -12.73 -4.53
CA GLY A 112 -6.12 -13.59 -3.40
C GLY A 112 -5.51 -14.96 -3.64
N VAL A 113 -4.90 -15.55 -2.62
CA VAL A 113 -4.59 -17.00 -2.56
C VAL A 113 -5.82 -17.83 -2.96
N THR A 114 -7.02 -17.32 -2.72
CA THR A 114 -8.29 -17.86 -3.21
C THR A 114 -8.43 -17.87 -4.73
N PHE A 115 -7.94 -16.89 -5.49
CA PHE A 115 -8.03 -16.97 -6.96
C PHE A 115 -7.15 -18.09 -7.51
N ALA A 116 -5.91 -18.20 -7.03
CA ALA A 116 -5.01 -19.28 -7.45
C ALA A 116 -5.59 -20.65 -7.06
N VAL A 117 -6.05 -20.82 -5.81
CA VAL A 117 -6.65 -22.07 -5.33
C VAL A 117 -7.97 -22.37 -6.04
N SER A 118 -8.88 -21.41 -6.21
CA SER A 118 -10.15 -21.64 -6.91
C SER A 118 -9.97 -21.85 -8.42
N MET A 119 -9.01 -21.18 -9.05
CA MET A 119 -8.64 -21.46 -10.44
C MET A 119 -8.06 -22.87 -10.56
N LEU A 120 -7.20 -23.26 -9.63
CA LEU A 120 -6.61 -24.59 -9.59
C LEU A 120 -7.68 -25.68 -9.41
N GLU A 121 -8.56 -25.53 -8.43
CA GLU A 121 -9.65 -26.48 -8.17
C GLU A 121 -10.61 -26.58 -9.36
N ARG A 122 -10.88 -25.47 -10.06
CA ARG A 122 -11.67 -25.49 -11.30
C ARG A 122 -10.95 -26.23 -12.45
N VAL A 123 -9.63 -26.07 -12.59
CA VAL A 123 -8.83 -26.83 -13.56
C VAL A 123 -8.81 -28.32 -13.23
N ILE A 124 -8.69 -28.66 -11.94
CA ILE A 124 -8.75 -30.04 -11.45
C ILE A 124 -10.12 -30.66 -11.80
N GLU A 125 -11.22 -29.95 -11.52
CA GLU A 125 -12.57 -30.41 -11.85
C GLU A 125 -12.75 -30.67 -13.36
N GLU A 126 -12.34 -29.71 -14.20
CA GLU A 126 -12.48 -29.81 -15.66
C GLU A 126 -11.64 -30.95 -16.27
N ARG A 127 -10.42 -31.16 -15.75
CA ARG A 127 -9.53 -32.24 -16.19
C ARG A 127 -9.96 -33.60 -15.67
N ALA A 128 -10.46 -33.68 -14.43
CA ALA A 128 -10.89 -34.92 -13.81
C ALA A 128 -12.24 -35.42 -14.32
N ARG A 129 -13.08 -34.54 -14.89
CA ARG A 129 -14.41 -34.88 -15.45
C ARG A 129 -15.28 -35.68 -14.48
N GLY A 130 -15.22 -35.36 -13.19
CA GLY A 130 -15.97 -36.02 -12.13
C GLY A 130 -15.33 -37.29 -11.53
N SER A 131 -14.15 -37.71 -12.01
CA SER A 131 -13.40 -38.82 -11.40
C SER A 131 -12.61 -38.36 -10.17
N ALA A 132 -12.94 -38.90 -8.99
CA ALA A 132 -12.29 -38.57 -7.74
C ALA A 132 -10.79 -38.95 -7.73
N ASP A 133 -10.44 -40.11 -8.30
CA ASP A 133 -9.05 -40.59 -8.35
C ASP A 133 -8.19 -39.72 -9.27
N ALA A 134 -8.75 -39.31 -10.41
CA ALA A 134 -8.05 -38.42 -11.35
C ALA A 134 -7.85 -37.02 -10.73
N ALA A 135 -8.84 -36.49 -10.02
CA ALA A 135 -8.72 -35.21 -9.34
C ALA A 135 -7.60 -35.22 -8.29
N ASN A 136 -7.48 -36.31 -7.52
CA ASN A 136 -6.44 -36.46 -6.51
C ASN A 136 -5.04 -36.59 -7.12
N ALA A 137 -4.90 -37.32 -8.23
CA ALA A 137 -3.64 -37.43 -8.95
C ALA A 137 -3.16 -36.06 -9.47
N ILE A 138 -4.06 -35.28 -10.09
CA ILE A 138 -3.75 -33.94 -10.61
C ILE A 138 -3.38 -32.99 -9.46
N ARG A 139 -4.11 -33.03 -8.34
CA ARG A 139 -3.81 -32.19 -7.17
C ARG A 139 -2.41 -32.47 -6.62
N GLY A 140 -2.01 -33.75 -6.55
CA GLY A 140 -0.66 -34.16 -6.15
C GLY A 140 0.43 -33.70 -7.11
N GLU A 141 0.18 -33.77 -8.42
CA GLU A 141 1.13 -33.31 -9.44
C GLU A 141 1.36 -31.79 -9.36
N VAL A 142 0.28 -31.02 -9.19
CA VAL A 142 0.35 -29.57 -9.02
C VAL A 142 1.13 -29.18 -7.77
N ALA A 143 0.82 -29.80 -6.61
CA ALA A 143 1.52 -29.50 -5.36
C ALA A 143 3.03 -29.71 -5.49
N ARG A 144 3.45 -30.77 -6.21
CA ARG A 144 4.86 -31.06 -6.48
C ARG A 144 5.54 -30.04 -7.42
N LEU A 145 4.79 -29.43 -8.33
CA LEU A 145 5.29 -28.43 -9.29
C LEU A 145 5.43 -27.04 -8.68
N ILE A 146 4.49 -26.64 -7.81
CA ILE A 146 4.46 -25.31 -7.21
C ILE A 146 5.44 -25.19 -6.04
N GLY A 147 5.66 -26.28 -5.28
CA GLY A 147 6.43 -26.25 -4.03
C GLY A 147 5.65 -25.56 -2.91
N ASP A 148 6.01 -25.86 -1.65
CA ASP A 148 5.38 -25.26 -0.45
C ASP A 148 5.70 -23.77 -0.31
#